data_AF-A0A251TQM8-F1
#
_entry.id   AF-A0A251TQM8-F1
#
_cell.length_a   1.000
_cell.length_b   1.000
_cell.length_c   1.000
_cell.angle_alpha   90.00
_cell.angle_beta   90.00
_cell.angle_gamma   90.00
#
_symmetry.space_group_name_H-M   'P 1'
#
loop_
_entity.id
_entity.type
_entity.pdbx_description
1 polymer ?
#
loop_
_entity_poly.entity_id
_entity_poly.type
_entity_poly.pdbx_seq_one_letter_code
_entity_poly.pdbx_strand_id
1 'polypeptide(L)'
;MASHMSMGEAHRRITEYLNRFVDVISYQDGTSLKNLLYLSSESPSFLALADALNIFQDANRVIKQADKYSQYAEIVAPLFRAMQSYRVGHLVESYQAFEKSANAFIQEFRNWESAWALEALYVVVYEIRILAEKADRELASNGKTPEKLKAAGSFLMKVFGVLAGKGPKRVGALYVTCQLFKVYFKNLTLLFFLPFVFFYSSAN
;
A
#
# COMPACT_ATOMS: atom_id res chain seq x y z
N MET A 1 10.89 20.58 22.31
CA MET A 1 11.75 19.52 22.88
C MET A 1 11.46 18.22 22.15
N ALA A 2 12.36 17.76 21.30
CA ALA A 2 12.25 16.42 20.70
C ALA A 2 12.61 15.39 21.77
N SER A 3 11.66 14.58 22.20
CA SER A 3 11.95 13.43 23.07
C SER A 3 12.86 12.48 22.27
N HIS A 4 14.11 12.35 22.70
CA HIS A 4 15.06 11.43 22.08
C HIS A 4 14.56 10.00 22.32
N MET A 5 13.98 9.37 21.30
CA MET A 5 13.52 7.99 21.37
C MET A 5 14.74 7.06 21.52
N SER A 6 14.72 6.15 22.49
CA SER A 6 15.79 5.17 22.68
C SER A 6 15.66 4.03 21.67
N MET A 7 16.76 3.29 21.42
CA MET A 7 16.70 2.09 20.56
C MET A 7 15.71 1.04 21.10
N GLY A 8 15.60 0.90 22.43
CA GLY A 8 14.64 -0.02 23.06
C GLY A 8 13.20 0.39 22.81
N GLU A 9 12.88 1.69 22.88
CA GLU A 9 11.55 2.20 22.56
C GLU A 9 11.24 2.07 21.06
N ALA A 10 12.22 2.31 20.19
CA ALA A 10 12.07 2.10 18.74
C ALA A 10 11.75 0.63 18.41
N HIS A 11 12.51 -0.31 19.00
CA HIS A 11 12.26 -1.74 18.85
C HIS A 11 10.86 -2.13 19.37
N ARG A 12 10.45 -1.61 20.54
CA ARG A 12 9.12 -1.85 21.11
C ARG A 12 8.00 -1.41 20.16
N ARG A 13 8.11 -0.23 19.54
CA ARG A 13 7.10 0.29 18.59
C ARG A 13 6.99 -0.53 17.32
N ILE A 14 8.12 -0.99 16.78
CA ILE A 14 8.15 -1.88 15.61
C ILE A 14 7.43 -3.19 15.96
N THR A 15 7.77 -3.79 17.10
CA THR A 15 7.14 -5.03 17.58
C THR A 15 5.64 -4.84 17.85
N GLU A 16 5.23 -3.71 18.43
CA GLU A 16 3.82 -3.38 18.67
C GLU A 16 3.03 -3.29 17.35
N TYR A 17 3.59 -2.63 16.33
CA TYR A 17 2.99 -2.60 14.99
C TYR A 17 2.86 -4.00 14.39
N LEU A 18 3.92 -4.82 14.47
CA LEU A 18 3.93 -6.17 13.93
C LEU A 18 2.87 -7.08 14.59
N ASN A 19 2.76 -7.02 15.93
CA ASN A 19 1.71 -7.72 16.66
C ASN A 19 0.33 -7.28 16.17
N ARG A 20 0.08 -5.97 16.14
CA ARG A 20 -1.20 -5.43 15.67
C ARG A 20 -1.51 -5.85 14.24
N PHE A 21 -0.52 -5.89 13.34
CA PHE A 21 -0.70 -6.31 11.96
C PHE A 21 -1.15 -7.77 11.85
N VAL A 22 -0.56 -8.68 12.64
CA VAL A 22 -0.97 -10.09 12.69
C VAL A 22 -2.35 -10.25 13.32
N ASP A 23 -2.63 -9.50 14.39
CA ASP A 23 -3.90 -9.57 15.10
C ASP A 23 -5.05 -9.13 14.19
N VAL A 24 -4.93 -8.00 13.49
CA VAL A 24 -6.01 -7.50 12.61
C VAL A 24 -6.31 -8.45 11.45
N ILE A 25 -5.32 -9.18 10.94
CA ILE A 25 -5.56 -10.19 9.90
C ILE A 25 -6.26 -11.40 10.51
N SER A 26 -5.82 -11.83 11.69
CA SER A 26 -6.38 -12.98 12.42
C SER A 26 -7.85 -12.75 12.80
N TYR A 27 -8.19 -11.52 13.23
CA TYR A 27 -9.56 -11.10 13.54
C TYR A 27 -10.36 -10.61 12.33
N GLN A 28 -9.76 -10.60 11.14
CA GLN A 28 -10.38 -10.09 9.91
C GLN A 28 -10.93 -8.64 10.05
N ASP A 29 -10.20 -7.79 10.79
CA ASP A 29 -10.53 -6.38 11.00
C ASP A 29 -9.98 -5.51 9.86
N GLY A 30 -10.77 -5.38 8.80
CA GLY A 30 -10.43 -4.60 7.62
C GLY A 30 -10.23 -3.11 7.90
N THR A 31 -10.96 -2.54 8.86
CA THR A 31 -10.88 -1.11 9.21
C THR A 31 -9.58 -0.80 9.95
N SER A 32 -9.14 -1.66 10.86
CA SER A 32 -7.82 -1.49 11.49
C SER A 32 -6.69 -1.75 10.52
N LEU A 33 -6.78 -2.77 9.67
CA LEU A 33 -5.76 -3.07 8.66
C LEU A 33 -5.59 -1.91 7.67
N LYS A 34 -6.69 -1.28 7.27
CA LYS A 34 -6.68 -0.04 6.47
C LYS A 34 -5.80 1.04 7.08
N ASN A 35 -5.92 1.27 8.39
CA ASN A 35 -5.14 2.30 9.09
C ASN A 35 -3.65 1.97 9.16
N LEU A 36 -3.29 0.69 9.22
CA LEU A 36 -1.88 0.25 9.21
C LEU A 36 -1.22 0.44 7.84
N LEU A 37 -1.99 0.32 6.75
CA LEU A 37 -1.49 0.46 5.38
C LEU A 37 -1.49 1.90 4.84
N TYR A 38 -2.05 2.85 5.58
CA TYR A 38 -2.24 4.22 5.09
C TYR A 38 -0.99 5.09 5.28
N LEU A 39 -0.07 5.07 4.30
CA LEU A 39 1.21 5.81 4.39
C LEU A 39 1.05 7.33 4.49
N SER A 40 0.16 7.91 3.71
CA SER A 40 -0.06 9.36 3.71
C SER A 40 -0.83 9.86 4.96
N SER A 41 -1.05 9.00 5.95
CA SER A 41 -1.68 9.35 7.23
C SER A 41 -0.76 10.25 8.06
N GLU A 42 -1.30 11.34 8.57
CA GLU A 42 -0.63 12.19 9.57
C GLU A 42 -0.89 11.71 11.02
N SER A 43 -1.31 10.46 11.19
CA SER A 43 -1.62 9.92 12.52
C SER A 43 -0.37 9.88 13.41
N PRO A 44 -0.49 10.21 14.71
CA PRO A 44 0.64 10.16 15.65
C PRO A 44 1.32 8.79 15.69
N SER A 45 0.54 7.71 15.58
CA SER A 45 1.06 6.34 15.56
C SER A 45 1.93 6.03 14.33
N PHE A 46 1.55 6.57 13.16
CA PHE A 46 2.34 6.42 11.94
C PHE A 46 3.67 7.17 12.05
N LEU A 47 3.63 8.44 12.48
CA LEU A 47 4.83 9.26 12.66
C LEU A 47 5.78 8.63 13.69
N ALA A 48 5.21 8.15 14.80
CA ALA A 48 5.92 7.42 15.85
C ALA A 48 6.65 6.17 15.34
N LEU A 49 6.04 5.42 14.43
CA LEU A 49 6.64 4.23 13.81
C LEU A 49 7.71 4.62 12.78
N ALA A 50 7.45 5.60 11.93
CA ALA A 50 8.41 6.06 10.94
C ALA A 50 9.70 6.60 11.59
N ASP A 51 9.56 7.33 12.70
CA ASP A 51 10.70 7.81 13.50
C ASP A 51 11.44 6.62 14.16
N ALA A 52 10.72 5.60 14.64
CA ALA A 52 11.33 4.38 15.18
C ALA A 52 12.12 3.60 14.12
N LEU A 53 11.59 3.47 12.90
CA LEU A 53 12.26 2.81 11.77
C LEU A 53 13.53 3.56 11.33
N ASN A 54 13.57 4.88 11.48
CA ASN A 54 14.79 5.66 11.22
C ASN A 54 15.89 5.42 12.25
N ILE A 55 15.53 5.20 13.51
CA ILE A 55 16.48 4.90 14.60
C ILE A 55 16.94 3.44 14.53
N PHE A 56 16.01 2.53 14.25
CA PHE A 56 16.26 1.09 14.22
C PHE A 56 16.26 0.57 12.78
N GLN A 57 17.42 0.67 12.12
CA GLN A 57 17.56 0.34 10.69
C GLN A 57 17.42 -1.16 10.36
N ASP A 58 17.50 -2.04 11.37
CA ASP A 58 17.44 -3.50 11.17
C ASP A 58 16.08 -4.13 11.53
N ALA A 59 14.98 -3.46 11.15
CA ALA A 59 13.63 -3.97 11.39
C ALA A 59 13.40 -5.38 10.81
N ASN A 60 14.15 -5.76 9.77
CA ASN A 60 14.13 -7.11 9.19
C ASN A 60 14.55 -8.19 10.19
N ARG A 61 15.47 -7.92 11.13
CA ARG A 61 15.78 -8.87 12.21
C ARG A 61 14.56 -9.11 13.09
N VAL A 62 13.78 -8.08 13.40
CA VAL A 62 12.58 -8.21 14.24
C VAL A 62 11.50 -9.04 13.54
N ILE A 63 11.32 -8.82 12.23
CA ILE A 63 10.39 -9.63 11.43
C ILE A 63 10.82 -11.11 11.44
N LYS A 64 12.12 -11.40 11.33
CA LYS A 64 12.64 -12.78 11.33
C LYS A 64 12.69 -13.45 12.72
N GLN A 65 12.53 -12.68 13.81
CA GLN A 65 12.63 -13.22 15.17
C GLN A 65 11.42 -14.07 15.57
N ALA A 66 10.27 -13.92 14.90
CA ALA A 66 9.09 -14.71 15.20
C ALA A 66 8.41 -15.19 13.93
N ASP A 67 8.15 -16.50 13.85
CA ASP A 67 7.54 -17.15 12.68
C ASP A 67 6.19 -16.55 12.29
N LYS A 68 5.43 -16.06 13.28
CA LYS A 68 4.14 -15.39 13.05
C LYS A 68 4.23 -14.14 12.17
N TYR A 69 5.39 -13.47 12.12
CA TYR A 69 5.60 -12.33 11.24
C TYR A 69 6.09 -12.77 9.86
N SER A 70 6.82 -13.89 9.79
CA SER A 70 7.41 -14.42 8.55
C SER A 70 6.37 -14.64 7.45
N GLN A 71 5.15 -15.06 7.82
CA GLN A 71 4.03 -15.23 6.87
C GLN A 71 3.70 -13.94 6.10
N TYR A 72 3.85 -12.77 6.72
CA TYR A 72 3.52 -11.48 6.11
C TYR A 72 4.76 -10.61 5.87
N ALA A 73 5.96 -11.18 5.97
CA ALA A 73 7.21 -10.45 5.82
C ALA A 73 7.34 -9.80 4.43
N GLU A 74 6.83 -10.45 3.39
CA GLU A 74 6.82 -9.91 2.02
C GLU A 74 5.93 -8.68 1.87
N ILE A 75 4.96 -8.49 2.77
CA ILE A 75 4.14 -7.27 2.83
C ILE A 75 4.84 -6.24 3.72
N VAL A 76 5.22 -6.63 4.93
CA VAL A 76 5.60 -5.68 5.99
C VAL A 76 7.01 -5.11 5.81
N ALA A 77 7.99 -5.92 5.38
CA ALA A 77 9.34 -5.42 5.17
C ALA A 77 9.42 -4.29 4.13
N PRO A 78 8.86 -4.44 2.90
CA PRO A 78 8.81 -3.34 1.96
C PRO A 78 7.88 -2.19 2.42
N LEU A 79 6.85 -2.48 3.21
CA LEU A 79 6.01 -1.42 3.80
C LEU A 79 6.82 -0.52 4.74
N PHE A 80 7.62 -1.10 5.64
CA PHE A 80 8.49 -0.34 6.52
C PHE A 80 9.50 0.52 5.75
N ARG A 81 10.09 -0.02 4.67
CA ARG A 81 10.97 0.77 3.82
C ARG A 81 10.21 1.93 3.17
N ALA A 82 8.98 1.69 2.72
CA ALA A 82 8.15 2.73 2.12
C ALA A 82 7.81 3.84 3.12
N MET A 83 7.45 3.50 4.37
CA MET A 83 7.18 4.45 5.45
C MET A 83 8.42 5.29 5.78
N GLN A 84 9.59 4.65 5.85
CA GLN A 84 10.85 5.31 6.14
C GLN A 84 11.22 6.32 5.05
N SER A 85 11.23 5.90 3.79
CA SER A 85 11.55 6.76 2.65
C SER A 85 10.51 7.89 2.48
N TYR A 86 9.24 7.61 2.76
CA TYR A 86 8.19 8.63 2.76
C TYR A 86 8.46 9.73 3.78
N ARG A 87 8.85 9.33 5.01
CA ARG A 87 9.11 10.25 6.12
C ARG A 87 10.25 11.23 5.85
N VAL A 88 11.29 10.78 5.14
CA VAL A 88 12.44 11.61 4.77
C VAL A 88 12.24 12.37 3.45
N GLY A 89 11.10 12.18 2.78
CA GLY A 89 10.77 12.88 1.53
C GLY A 89 11.34 12.25 0.25
N HIS A 90 11.85 11.01 0.33
CA HIS A 90 12.30 10.24 -0.84
C HIS A 90 11.09 9.49 -1.45
N LEU A 91 10.28 10.19 -2.23
CA LEU A 91 8.98 9.73 -2.73
C LEU A 91 9.14 8.65 -3.82
N VAL A 92 10.17 8.75 -4.66
CA VAL A 92 10.47 7.71 -5.68
C VAL A 92 10.81 6.37 -5.02
N GLU A 93 11.68 6.39 -4.01
CA GLU A 93 12.04 5.18 -3.28
C GLU A 93 10.86 4.64 -2.47
N SER A 94 10.10 5.54 -1.84
CA SER A 94 8.88 5.18 -1.13
C SER A 94 7.87 4.47 -2.04
N TYR A 95 7.66 4.99 -3.27
CA TYR A 95 6.81 4.34 -4.27
C TYR A 95 7.29 2.93 -4.60
N GLN A 96 8.58 2.75 -4.90
CA GLN A 96 9.15 1.45 -5.27
C GLN A 96 9.02 0.42 -4.15
N ALA A 97 9.24 0.84 -2.90
CA ALA A 97 9.05 -0.01 -1.75
C ALA A 97 7.57 -0.35 -1.53
N PHE A 98 6.67 0.65 -1.61
CA PHE A 98 5.24 0.43 -1.43
C PHE A 98 4.64 -0.46 -2.52
N GLU A 99 5.09 -0.32 -3.77
CA GLU A 99 4.68 -1.17 -4.89
C GLU A 99 4.98 -2.66 -4.62
N LYS A 100 6.14 -2.97 -4.03
CA LYS A 100 6.48 -4.35 -3.62
C LYS A 100 5.53 -4.86 -2.55
N SER A 101 5.29 -4.05 -1.50
CA SER A 101 4.35 -4.39 -0.43
C SER A 101 2.92 -4.60 -0.97
N ALA A 102 2.47 -3.70 -1.84
CA ALA A 102 1.15 -3.76 -2.45
C ALA A 102 0.98 -5.00 -3.34
N ASN A 103 2.02 -5.41 -4.07
CA ASN A 103 1.98 -6.65 -4.85
C ASN A 103 1.85 -7.90 -3.97
N ALA A 104 2.61 -7.98 -2.87
CA ALA A 104 2.49 -9.06 -1.90
C ALA A 104 1.11 -9.06 -1.23
N PHE A 105 0.60 -7.87 -0.86
CA PHE A 105 -0.74 -7.73 -0.29
C PHE A 105 -1.82 -8.26 -1.24
N ILE A 106 -1.74 -7.96 -2.53
CA ILE A 106 -2.71 -8.47 -3.52
C ILE A 106 -2.64 -9.99 -3.67
N GLN A 107 -1.46 -10.59 -3.55
CA GLN A 107 -1.31 -12.05 -3.59
C GLN A 107 -2.05 -12.69 -2.40
N GLU A 108 -1.83 -12.18 -1.18
CA GLU A 108 -2.54 -12.65 0.02
C GLU A 108 -4.04 -12.36 -0.06
N PHE A 109 -4.41 -11.15 -0.49
CA PHE A 109 -5.81 -10.76 -0.65
C PHE A 109 -6.56 -11.67 -1.60
N ARG A 110 -5.91 -12.23 -2.64
CA ARG A 110 -6.54 -13.20 -3.54
C ARG A 110 -6.98 -14.47 -2.81
N ASN A 111 -6.19 -14.92 -1.83
CA ASN A 111 -6.40 -16.16 -1.09
C ASN A 111 -7.50 -16.05 -0.01
N TRP A 112 -7.82 -14.84 0.46
CA TRP A 112 -8.89 -14.66 1.46
C TRP A 112 -10.27 -14.81 0.81
N GLU A 113 -11.12 -15.75 1.20
CA GLU A 113 -12.40 -15.95 0.48
C GLU A 113 -13.39 -14.79 0.66
N SER A 114 -13.49 -14.24 1.88
CA SER A 114 -14.43 -13.17 2.19
C SER A 114 -13.87 -11.78 1.84
N ALA A 115 -14.76 -10.77 1.82
CA ALA A 115 -14.42 -9.39 1.46
C ALA A 115 -14.00 -8.52 2.66
N TRP A 116 -13.61 -9.12 3.79
CA TRP A 116 -13.30 -8.41 5.03
C TRP A 116 -12.22 -7.32 4.87
N ALA A 117 -11.21 -7.57 4.02
CA ALA A 117 -10.09 -6.66 3.79
C ALA A 117 -10.34 -5.65 2.65
N LEU A 118 -11.58 -5.47 2.19
CA LEU A 118 -11.87 -4.62 1.04
C LEU A 118 -11.54 -3.13 1.30
N GLU A 119 -11.78 -2.66 2.53
CA GLU A 119 -11.39 -1.30 2.94
C GLU A 119 -9.86 -1.11 2.91
N ALA A 120 -9.11 -2.11 3.38
CA ALA A 120 -7.66 -2.11 3.33
C ALA A 120 -7.15 -2.06 1.88
N LEU A 121 -7.78 -2.84 0.98
CA LEU A 121 -7.49 -2.80 -0.45
C LEU A 121 -7.72 -1.41 -1.06
N TYR A 122 -8.81 -0.73 -0.69
CA TYR A 122 -9.09 0.62 -1.18
C TYR A 122 -8.01 1.62 -0.80
N VAL A 123 -7.42 1.48 0.39
CA VAL A 123 -6.27 2.29 0.80
C VAL A 123 -5.01 1.92 0.04
N VAL A 124 -4.72 0.64 -0.19
CA VAL A 124 -3.56 0.23 -1.01
C VAL A 124 -3.64 0.83 -2.42
N VAL A 125 -4.82 0.76 -3.05
CA VAL A 125 -5.07 1.33 -4.38
C VAL A 125 -5.01 2.86 -4.37
N TYR A 126 -5.47 3.50 -3.30
CA TYR A 126 -5.38 4.94 -3.17
C TYR A 126 -3.92 5.40 -2.99
N GLU A 127 -3.19 4.78 -2.06
CA GLU A 127 -1.82 5.15 -1.71
C GLU A 127 -0.89 4.95 -2.89
N ILE A 128 -0.97 3.83 -3.62
CA ILE A 128 -0.09 3.60 -4.77
C ILE A 128 -0.26 4.69 -5.84
N ARG A 129 -1.49 5.16 -6.08
CA ARG A 129 -1.76 6.26 -7.01
C ARG A 129 -1.20 7.58 -6.49
N ILE A 130 -1.51 7.96 -5.25
CA ILE A 130 -1.05 9.23 -4.69
C ILE A 130 0.47 9.28 -4.59
N LEU A 131 1.09 8.18 -4.19
CA LEU A 131 2.54 8.06 -4.08
C LEU A 131 3.21 8.09 -5.46
N ALA A 132 2.60 7.48 -6.48
CA ALA A 132 3.06 7.61 -7.86
C ALA A 132 3.02 9.05 -8.36
N GLU A 133 1.93 9.78 -8.09
CA GLU A 133 1.82 11.20 -8.48
C GLU A 133 2.83 12.10 -7.76
N LYS A 134 3.21 11.74 -6.53
CA LYS A 134 4.24 12.42 -5.75
C LYS A 134 5.64 12.09 -6.29
N ALA A 135 5.91 10.82 -6.55
CA ALA A 135 7.17 10.36 -7.13
C ALA A 135 7.41 10.94 -8.54
N ASP A 136 6.38 11.03 -9.38
CA ASP A 136 6.50 11.64 -10.71
C ASP A 136 6.80 13.14 -10.65
N ARG A 137 6.27 13.85 -9.64
CA ARG A 137 6.64 15.24 -9.39
C ARG A 137 8.10 15.38 -8.97
N GLU A 138 8.59 14.49 -8.10
CA GLU A 138 10.01 14.44 -7.71
C GLU A 138 10.93 14.11 -8.90
N LEU A 139 10.54 13.17 -9.76
CA LEU A 139 11.29 12.84 -10.98
C LEU A 139 11.35 14.06 -11.91
N ALA A 140 10.22 14.70 -12.17
CA ALA A 140 10.15 15.89 -13.01
C ALA A 140 11.01 17.04 -12.46
N SER A 141 10.97 17.31 -11.15
CA SER A 141 11.81 18.35 -10.54
C SER A 141 13.31 18.03 -10.64
N ASN A 142 13.66 16.75 -10.70
CA ASN A 142 15.02 16.27 -10.89
C ASN A 142 15.42 16.11 -12.38
N GLY A 143 14.59 16.60 -13.32
CA GLY A 143 14.85 16.50 -14.76
C GLY A 143 14.76 15.08 -15.33
N LYS A 144 14.14 14.15 -14.60
CA LYS A 144 13.93 12.75 -15.03
C LYS A 144 12.51 12.56 -15.56
N THR A 145 12.36 11.58 -16.45
CA THR A 145 11.05 11.26 -17.06
C THR A 145 10.08 10.69 -16.00
N PRO A 146 8.88 11.29 -15.85
CA PRO A 146 7.81 10.72 -15.04
C PRO A 146 7.30 9.40 -15.64
N GLU A 147 7.14 8.37 -14.81
CA GLU A 147 6.73 7.03 -15.25
C GLU A 147 5.96 6.24 -14.18
N LYS A 148 5.97 6.68 -12.92
CA LYS A 148 5.39 5.94 -11.79
C LYS A 148 3.88 5.92 -11.85
N LEU A 149 3.23 6.99 -12.34
CA LEU A 149 1.78 7.01 -12.48
C LEU A 149 1.29 6.00 -13.54
N LYS A 150 2.06 5.80 -14.61
CA LYS A 150 1.80 4.75 -15.59
C LYS A 150 1.95 3.36 -14.98
N ALA A 151 3.01 3.13 -14.19
CA ALA A 151 3.22 1.88 -13.47
C ALA A 151 2.08 1.58 -12.47
N ALA A 152 1.62 2.59 -11.72
CA ALA A 152 0.47 2.48 -10.85
C ALA A 152 -0.81 2.09 -11.60
N GLY A 153 -1.02 2.62 -12.82
CA GLY A 153 -2.13 2.19 -13.69
C GLY A 153 -2.09 0.69 -14.01
N SER A 154 -0.91 0.16 -14.35
CA SER A 154 -0.71 -1.29 -14.57
C SER A 154 -0.99 -2.10 -13.31
N PHE A 155 -0.56 -1.64 -12.14
CA PHE A 155 -0.88 -2.27 -10.86
C PHE A 155 -2.40 -2.28 -10.61
N LEU A 156 -3.10 -1.15 -10.80
CA LEU A 156 -4.55 -1.07 -10.63
C LEU A 156 -5.30 -2.01 -11.58
N MET A 157 -4.83 -2.19 -12.81
CA MET A 157 -5.40 -3.17 -13.75
C MET A 157 -5.27 -4.61 -13.22
N LYS A 158 -4.13 -4.95 -12.60
CA LYS A 158 -3.94 -6.23 -11.92
C LYS A 158 -4.93 -6.40 -10.74
N VAL A 159 -5.11 -5.36 -9.92
CA VAL A 159 -6.09 -5.37 -8.83
C VAL A 159 -7.51 -5.57 -9.35
N PHE A 160 -7.88 -4.86 -10.43
CA PHE A 160 -9.17 -5.03 -11.07
C PHE A 160 -9.40 -6.49 -11.50
N GLY A 161 -8.41 -7.14 -12.09
CA GLY A 161 -8.49 -8.57 -12.45
C GLY A 161 -8.77 -9.49 -11.26
N VAL A 162 -8.23 -9.19 -10.07
CA VAL A 162 -8.52 -9.93 -8.83
C VAL A 162 -9.96 -9.72 -8.36
N LEU A 163 -10.55 -8.55 -8.62
CA LEU A 163 -11.91 -8.20 -8.21
C LEU A 163 -12.99 -8.55 -9.25
N ALA A 164 -12.63 -8.70 -10.52
CA ALA A 164 -13.56 -8.94 -11.62
C ALA A 164 -14.24 -10.32 -11.60
N GLY A 165 -13.77 -11.24 -10.73
CA GLY A 165 -14.37 -12.56 -10.55
C GLY A 165 -15.78 -12.54 -9.94
N LYS A 166 -16.43 -13.70 -9.95
CA LYS A 166 -17.68 -13.92 -9.19
C LYS A 166 -17.33 -14.01 -7.70
N GLY A 167 -18.03 -13.27 -6.85
CA GLY A 167 -17.85 -13.34 -5.40
C GLY A 167 -18.08 -12.02 -4.67
N PRO A 168 -18.00 -12.02 -3.33
CA PRO A 168 -18.32 -10.86 -2.50
C PRO A 168 -17.38 -9.66 -2.72
N LYS A 169 -16.19 -9.90 -3.28
CA LYS A 169 -15.19 -8.84 -3.56
C LYS A 169 -15.49 -8.02 -4.81
N ARG A 170 -16.40 -8.47 -5.68
CA ARG A 170 -16.70 -7.81 -6.96
C ARG A 170 -17.13 -6.36 -6.80
N VAL A 171 -17.78 -6.03 -5.68
CA VAL A 171 -18.19 -4.65 -5.35
C VAL A 171 -17.01 -3.68 -5.30
N GLY A 172 -15.80 -4.15 -5.02
CA GLY A 172 -14.59 -3.33 -5.06
C GLY A 172 -14.11 -2.94 -6.45
N ALA A 173 -14.54 -3.65 -7.50
CA ALA A 173 -14.10 -3.36 -8.86
C ALA A 173 -14.49 -1.93 -9.28
N LEU A 174 -15.65 -1.44 -8.85
CA LEU A 174 -16.11 -0.08 -9.12
C LEU A 174 -15.14 0.96 -8.54
N TYR A 175 -14.69 0.79 -7.29
CA TYR A 175 -13.75 1.70 -6.67
C TYR A 175 -12.42 1.76 -7.43
N VAL A 176 -11.89 0.59 -7.82
CA VAL A 176 -10.63 0.52 -8.60
C VAL A 176 -10.77 1.17 -9.96
N THR A 177 -11.91 0.96 -10.64
CA THR A 177 -12.24 1.64 -11.90
C THR A 177 -12.25 3.16 -11.74
N CYS A 178 -12.86 3.68 -10.67
CA CYS A 178 -12.83 5.12 -10.38
C CYS A 178 -11.39 5.65 -10.17
N GLN A 179 -10.51 4.87 -9.56
CA GLN A 179 -9.11 5.26 -9.37
C GLN A 179 -8.32 5.18 -10.69
N LEU A 180 -8.61 4.20 -11.54
CA LEU A 180 -8.03 4.11 -12.89
C LEU A 180 -8.41 5.31 -13.75
N PHE A 181 -9.66 5.77 -13.70
CA PHE A 181 -10.05 6.99 -14.41
C PHE A 181 -9.21 8.19 -13.98
N LYS A 182 -8.93 8.36 -12.68
CA LYS A 182 -8.05 9.43 -12.19
C LYS A 182 -6.62 9.34 -12.76
N VAL A 183 -6.09 8.12 -12.93
CA VAL A 183 -4.80 7.88 -13.59
C VAL A 183 -4.85 8.24 -15.07
N TYR A 184 -5.90 7.82 -15.79
CA TYR A 184 -6.02 8.05 -17.24
C TYR A 184 -6.23 9.52 -17.61
N PHE A 185 -7.10 10.24 -16.89
CA PHE A 185 -7.32 11.67 -17.13
C PHE A 185 -6.04 12.48 -16.95
N LYS A 186 -5.19 12.08 -15.99
CA LYS A 186 -3.93 12.77 -15.71
C LYS A 186 -2.82 12.48 -16.73
N ASN A 187 -2.86 11.32 -17.40
CA ASN A 187 -1.91 10.93 -18.45
C ASN A 187 -2.41 11.20 -19.88
N LEU A 188 -3.58 11.83 -20.06
CA LEU A 188 -4.24 12.07 -21.37
C LEU A 188 -4.42 10.82 -22.27
N THR A 189 -4.28 9.60 -21.75
CA THR A 189 -4.30 8.37 -22.55
C THR A 189 -5.71 7.77 -22.54
N LEU A 190 -6.62 8.35 -23.33
CA LEU A 190 -8.03 7.93 -23.42
C LEU A 190 -8.25 6.56 -24.10
N LEU A 191 -7.23 5.97 -24.72
CA LEU A 191 -7.38 4.75 -25.53
C LEU A 191 -7.60 3.44 -24.73
N PHE A 192 -7.43 3.45 -23.41
CA PHE A 192 -7.63 2.27 -22.53
C PHE A 192 -9.07 2.14 -22.00
N PHE A 193 -10.03 2.89 -22.54
CA PHE A 193 -11.43 2.92 -22.07
C PHE A 193 -12.25 1.67 -22.43
N LEU A 194 -11.87 0.96 -23.49
CA LEU A 194 -12.68 -0.13 -24.08
C LEU A 194 -12.95 -1.32 -23.11
N PRO A 195 -11.99 -1.83 -22.33
CA PRO A 195 -12.23 -2.96 -21.42
C PRO A 195 -13.29 -2.65 -20.34
N PHE A 196 -13.43 -1.38 -19.93
CA PHE A 196 -14.33 -0.97 -18.85
C PHE A 196 -15.79 -0.88 -19.29
N VAL A 197 -16.06 -0.43 -20.51
CA VAL A 197 -17.41 -0.41 -21.09
C VAL A 197 -17.95 -1.84 -21.24
N PHE A 198 -17.09 -2.77 -21.67
CA PHE A 198 -17.48 -4.19 -21.82
C PHE A 198 -17.81 -4.88 -20.49
N PHE A 199 -17.10 -4.58 -19.39
CA PHE A 199 -17.41 -5.18 -18.09
C PHE A 199 -18.78 -4.74 -17.55
N TYR A 200 -19.16 -3.47 -17.73
CA TYR A 200 -20.48 -2.99 -17.32
C TYR A 200 -21.59 -3.58 -18.20
N SER A 201 -21.30 -3.79 -19.49
CA SER A 201 -22.26 -4.39 -20.43
C SER A 201 -22.48 -5.89 -20.24
N SER A 202 -21.53 -6.63 -19.64
CA SER A 202 -21.68 -8.05 -19.27
C SER A 202 -22.22 -8.27 -17.85
N ALA A 203 -22.51 -7.20 -17.10
CA ALA A 203 -23.06 -7.27 -15.75
C ALA A 203 -24.59 -7.13 -15.70
N ASN A 204 -25.24 -6.88 -16.85
CA ASN A 204 -26.69 -6.91 -17.05
C ASN A 204 -27.11 -8.16 -17.80
#